data_AF-A0A3A5UTE1-F1
#
_entry.id   AF-A0A3A5UTE1-F1
#
_cell.length_a   1.000
_cell.length_b   1.000
_cell.length_c   1.000
_cell.angle_alpha   90.00
_cell.angle_beta   90.00
_cell.angle_gamma   90.00
#
_symmetry.space_group_name_H-M   'P 1'
#
loop_
_entity.id
_entity.type
_entity.pdbx_description
1 polymer ?
#
loop_
_entity_poly.entity_id
_entity_poly.type
_entity_poly.pdbx_seq_one_letter_code
_entity_poly.pdbx_strand_id
1 'polypeptide(L)'
;MLLFVPPSSAQQILPGIELECSRSSITIDFEEDSYSETELIDCILSNDRPYVEDVALEYVSEDIEATGPGSLTVEGGEDVSFQVVIDPDSRLSPQSYTLNITAEVVSAVGIPMGFLTDIEEWVVEIEIMEYTNCDVTYSMNSL
;
A
#
# COMPACT_ATOMS: atom_id res chain seq x y z
N MET A 1 27.08 -21.53 -38.01
CA MET A 1 26.37 -21.80 -36.75
C MET A 1 26.59 -20.59 -35.84
N LEU A 2 25.59 -19.71 -35.77
CA LEU A 2 25.59 -18.58 -34.83
C LEU A 2 25.10 -19.13 -33.49
N LEU A 3 25.96 -19.07 -32.47
CA LEU A 3 25.61 -19.43 -31.10
C LEU A 3 24.78 -18.28 -30.51
N PHE A 4 23.48 -18.51 -30.36
CA PHE A 4 22.59 -17.63 -29.63
C PHE A 4 22.81 -17.91 -28.14
N VAL A 5 23.60 -17.07 -27.48
CA VAL A 5 23.74 -17.10 -26.02
C VAL A 5 22.58 -16.26 -25.47
N PRO A 6 21.58 -16.84 -24.79
CA PRO A 6 20.56 -16.03 -24.14
C PRO A 6 21.23 -15.14 -23.09
N PRO A 7 20.78 -13.89 -22.89
CA PRO A 7 21.25 -13.11 -21.77
C PRO A 7 20.92 -13.88 -20.48
N SER A 8 21.95 -14.31 -19.75
CA SER A 8 21.77 -14.69 -18.35
C SER A 8 21.26 -13.46 -17.63
N SER A 9 19.97 -13.45 -17.26
CA SER A 9 19.53 -12.61 -16.14
C SER A 9 20.40 -12.98 -14.95
N ALA A 10 21.16 -12.01 -14.45
CA ALA A 10 21.90 -12.20 -13.21
C ALA A 10 20.86 -12.42 -12.11
N GLN A 11 20.67 -13.67 -11.67
CA GLN A 11 19.89 -13.93 -10.46
C GLN A 11 20.65 -13.28 -9.30
N GLN A 12 20.12 -12.16 -8.80
CA GLN A 12 20.68 -11.50 -7.62
C GLN A 12 20.54 -12.48 -6.46
N ILE A 13 21.64 -12.73 -5.75
CA ILE A 13 21.66 -13.69 -4.63
C ILE A 13 21.27 -13.02 -3.31
N LEU A 14 21.31 -11.68 -3.26
CA LEU A 14 20.96 -10.90 -2.08
C LEU A 14 19.44 -10.82 -1.95
N PRO A 15 18.88 -10.96 -0.74
CA PRO A 15 17.44 -10.86 -0.55
C PRO A 15 16.88 -9.53 -1.01
N GLY A 16 15.64 -9.54 -1.48
CA GLY A 16 14.95 -8.35 -1.94
C GLY A 16 13.65 -8.70 -2.63
N ILE A 17 12.65 -7.86 -2.39
CA ILE A 17 11.30 -7.99 -2.92
C ILE A 17 11.02 -6.81 -3.84
N GLU A 18 10.06 -6.95 -4.75
CA GLU A 18 9.47 -5.84 -5.49
C GLU A 18 8.01 -5.65 -5.03
N LEU A 19 7.61 -4.40 -4.77
CA LEU A 19 6.25 -4.02 -4.38
C LEU A 19 5.60 -3.19 -5.49
N GLU A 20 4.46 -3.66 -6.01
CA GLU A 20 3.64 -2.92 -6.96
C GLU A 20 2.18 -2.87 -6.50
N CYS A 21 1.56 -1.69 -6.55
CA CYS A 21 0.15 -1.52 -6.23
C CYS A 21 -0.64 -0.94 -7.41
N SER A 22 -1.93 -1.24 -7.49
CA SER A 22 -2.77 -0.87 -8.64
C SER A 22 -3.03 0.62 -8.78
N ARG A 23 -2.79 1.40 -7.71
CA ARG A 23 -3.02 2.85 -7.65
C ARG A 23 -1.92 3.54 -6.88
N SER A 24 -1.51 4.70 -7.37
CA SER A 24 -0.65 5.67 -6.66
C SER A 24 -1.40 6.93 -6.24
N SER A 25 -2.69 7.05 -6.60
CA SER A 25 -3.53 8.18 -6.23
C SER A 25 -5.00 7.78 -6.13
N ILE A 26 -5.73 8.39 -5.20
CA ILE A 26 -7.16 8.23 -4.96
C ILE A 26 -7.78 9.60 -4.73
N THR A 27 -8.96 9.84 -5.29
CA THR A 27 -9.77 11.04 -5.01
C THR A 27 -11.05 10.59 -4.31
N ILE A 28 -11.36 11.20 -3.17
CA ILE A 28 -12.55 10.88 -2.37
C ILE A 28 -13.48 12.09 -2.36
N ASP A 29 -14.76 11.82 -2.62
CA ASP A 29 -15.85 12.77 -2.47
C ASP A 29 -16.75 12.31 -1.32
N PHE A 30 -16.80 13.07 -0.23
CA PHE A 30 -17.78 12.82 0.81
C PHE A 30 -19.11 13.44 0.38
N GLU A 31 -19.90 12.70 -0.43
CA GLU A 31 -21.29 13.10 -0.70
C GLU A 31 -22.06 13.23 0.63
N GLU A 32 -23.00 14.19 0.73
CA GLU A 32 -23.71 14.57 1.97
C GLU A 32 -24.40 13.38 2.71
N ASP A 33 -24.57 12.24 2.03
CA ASP A 33 -25.26 11.04 2.52
C ASP A 33 -24.33 9.82 2.74
N SER A 34 -23.04 9.92 2.39
CA SER A 34 -22.06 8.84 2.42
C SER A 34 -21.01 9.08 3.52
N TYR A 35 -21.16 8.36 4.62
CA TYR A 35 -20.14 8.32 5.68
C TYR A 35 -19.19 7.16 5.36
N SER A 36 -17.93 7.50 5.04
CA SER A 36 -16.80 6.62 4.69
C SER A 36 -16.99 5.77 3.41
N GLU A 37 -16.30 6.14 2.33
CA GLU A 37 -15.96 5.20 1.28
C GLU A 37 -14.64 4.54 1.64
N THR A 38 -14.71 3.28 2.08
CA THR A 38 -13.52 2.45 2.20
C THR A 38 -12.96 2.20 0.80
N GLU A 39 -11.72 2.60 0.58
CA GLU A 39 -11.02 2.38 -0.68
C GLU A 39 -10.13 1.14 -0.59
N LEU A 40 -10.08 0.38 -1.67
CA LEU A 40 -9.30 -0.84 -1.76
C LEU A 40 -8.20 -0.66 -2.80
N ILE A 41 -6.96 -0.97 -2.41
CA ILE A 41 -5.82 -1.04 -3.31
C ILE A 41 -5.33 -2.47 -3.35
N ASP A 42 -5.25 -3.02 -4.56
CA ASP A 42 -4.66 -4.34 -4.80
C ASP A 42 -3.15 -4.17 -5.01
N CYS A 43 -2.35 -4.93 -4.27
CA CYS A 43 -0.90 -4.90 -4.33
C CYS A 43 -0.35 -6.30 -4.58
N ILE A 44 0.86 -6.36 -5.13
CA ILE A 44 1.59 -7.58 -5.47
C ILE A 44 3.00 -7.44 -4.91
N LEU A 45 3.45 -8.49 -4.22
CA LEU A 45 4.86 -8.71 -3.91
C LEU A 45 5.45 -9.72 -4.88
N SER A 46 6.57 -9.40 -5.50
CA SER A 46 7.26 -10.27 -6.44
C SER A 46 8.65 -10.64 -5.92
N ASN A 47 8.91 -11.94 -5.83
CA ASN A 47 10.20 -12.49 -5.41
C ASN A 47 10.91 -13.11 -6.62
N ASP A 48 11.87 -12.41 -7.21
CA ASP A 48 12.69 -12.91 -8.31
C ASP A 48 13.86 -13.80 -7.86
N ARG A 49 13.99 -14.03 -6.54
CA ARG A 49 15.03 -14.88 -5.94
C ARG A 49 14.64 -16.36 -6.05
N PRO A 50 15.61 -17.29 -6.11
CA PRO A 50 15.32 -18.72 -6.23
C PRO A 50 14.92 -19.37 -4.89
N TYR A 51 14.60 -18.57 -3.86
CA TYR A 51 14.34 -19.04 -2.51
C TYR A 51 13.22 -18.23 -1.84
N VAL A 52 12.62 -18.82 -0.82
CA VAL A 52 11.55 -18.21 -0.04
C VAL A 52 12.05 -17.04 0.80
N GLU A 53 11.24 -15.99 0.84
CA GLU A 53 11.45 -14.78 1.64
C GLU A 53 10.20 -14.48 2.48
N ASP A 54 10.42 -14.01 3.71
CA ASP A 54 9.38 -13.43 4.56
C ASP A 54 9.52 -11.91 4.54
N VAL A 55 8.42 -11.23 4.19
CA VAL A 55 8.35 -9.79 3.97
C VAL A 55 7.46 -9.18 5.04
N ALA A 56 7.97 -8.19 5.76
CA ALA A 56 7.19 -7.34 6.65
C ALA A 56 6.59 -6.19 5.86
N LEU A 57 5.35 -5.82 6.20
CA LEU A 57 4.60 -4.74 5.55
C LEU A 57 4.20 -3.71 6.61
N GLU A 58 4.42 -2.44 6.32
CA GLU A 58 3.91 -1.34 7.14
C GLU A 58 3.10 -0.35 6.31
N TYR A 59 2.15 0.31 6.97
CA TYR A 59 1.23 1.28 6.38
C TYR A 59 1.36 2.58 7.16
N VAL A 60 2.15 3.51 6.64
CA VAL A 60 2.57 4.72 7.35
C VAL A 60 1.82 5.93 6.83
N SER A 61 1.03 6.56 7.70
CA SER A 61 0.36 7.84 7.45
C SER A 61 0.18 8.61 8.77
N GLU A 62 0.03 9.93 8.68
CA GLU A 62 -0.26 10.79 9.83
C GLU A 62 -1.75 10.80 10.19
N ASP A 63 -2.62 10.88 9.17
CA ASP A 63 -4.05 11.14 9.35
C ASP A 63 -4.97 10.07 8.73
N ILE A 64 -4.43 9.18 7.88
CA ILE A 64 -5.21 8.15 7.18
C ILE A 64 -5.04 6.81 7.88
N GLU A 65 -6.14 6.16 8.24
CA GLU A 65 -6.11 4.79 8.70
C GLU A 65 -6.04 3.84 7.50
N ALA A 66 -5.07 2.92 7.52
CA ALA A 66 -4.91 1.89 6.51
C ALA A 66 -4.61 0.55 7.16
N THR A 67 -5.17 -0.54 6.61
CA THR A 67 -5.00 -1.89 7.13
C THR A 67 -4.73 -2.87 5.99
N GLY A 68 -3.82 -3.82 6.24
CA GLY A 68 -3.55 -4.95 5.39
C GLY A 68 -2.78 -6.03 6.16
N PRO A 69 -2.24 -7.06 5.49
CA PRO A 69 -1.38 -8.03 6.15
C PRO A 69 -0.11 -7.37 6.72
N GLY A 70 0.29 -7.70 7.95
CA GLY A 70 1.55 -7.20 8.53
C GLY A 70 2.79 -7.96 8.07
N SER A 71 2.63 -9.15 7.49
CA SER A 71 3.72 -9.93 6.90
C SER A 71 3.19 -10.95 5.89
N LEU A 72 3.97 -11.25 4.87
CA LEU A 72 3.68 -12.28 3.88
C LEU A 72 4.94 -13.12 3.58
N THR A 73 4.74 -14.40 3.30
CA THR A 73 5.79 -15.28 2.79
C THR A 73 5.62 -15.40 1.28
N VAL A 74 6.70 -15.18 0.52
CA VAL A 74 6.71 -15.23 -0.95
C VAL A 74 7.71 -16.30 -1.39
N GLU A 75 7.21 -17.34 -2.06
CA GLU A 75 8.05 -18.40 -2.62
C GLU A 75 8.97 -17.86 -3.73
N GLY A 76 10.08 -18.55 -3.96
CA GLY A 76 11.08 -18.10 -4.93
C GLY A 76 10.56 -18.15 -6.37
N GLY A 77 10.66 -17.04 -7.09
CA GLY A 77 10.17 -16.90 -8.46
C GLY A 77 8.65 -16.75 -8.56
N GLU A 78 7.96 -16.50 -7.44
CA GLU A 78 6.51 -16.34 -7.39
C GLU A 78 6.07 -14.93 -6.96
N ASP A 79 4.78 -14.67 -7.19
CA ASP A 79 4.11 -13.44 -6.81
C ASP A 79 3.00 -13.74 -5.79
N VAL A 80 2.81 -12.84 -4.82
CA VAL A 80 1.71 -12.91 -3.85
C VAL A 80 0.92 -11.61 -3.88
N SER A 81 -0.38 -11.73 -4.18
CA SER A 81 -1.29 -10.59 -4.13
C SER A 81 -1.89 -10.40 -2.74
N PHE A 82 -2.07 -9.14 -2.34
CA PHE A 82 -2.77 -8.74 -1.13
C PHE A 82 -3.56 -7.46 -1.37
N GLN A 83 -4.42 -7.11 -0.41
CA GLN A 83 -5.25 -5.91 -0.49
C GLN A 83 -4.97 -5.02 0.71
N VAL A 84 -4.88 -3.72 0.44
CA VAL A 84 -4.81 -2.65 1.42
C VAL A 84 -6.16 -1.97 1.47
N VAL A 85 -6.71 -1.87 2.67
CA VAL A 85 -7.97 -1.22 2.98
C VAL A 85 -7.64 0.17 3.53
N ILE A 86 -8.12 1.21 2.87
CA ILE A 86 -7.94 2.60 3.28
C ILE A 86 -9.29 3.07 3.84
N ASP A 87 -9.26 3.55 5.08
CA ASP A 87 -10.44 4.06 5.79
C ASP A 87 -10.25 5.55 6.09
N PRO A 88 -10.62 6.43 5.15
CA PRO A 88 -10.49 7.87 5.32
C PRO A 88 -11.62 8.40 6.21
N ASP A 89 -11.27 9.08 7.32
CA ASP A 89 -12.25 9.70 8.21
C ASP A 89 -12.99 10.84 7.46
N SER A 90 -14.33 10.83 7.51
CA SER A 90 -15.15 11.85 6.85
C SER A 90 -15.00 13.27 7.41
N ARG A 91 -14.28 13.43 8.53
CA ARG A 91 -13.94 14.73 9.13
C ARG A 91 -12.61 15.28 8.63
N LEU A 92 -11.90 14.56 7.76
CA LEU A 92 -10.69 15.07 7.12
C LEU A 92 -11.03 16.35 6.36
N SER A 93 -10.09 17.28 6.39
CA SER A 93 -10.24 18.55 5.68
C SER A 93 -9.99 18.33 4.19
N PRO A 94 -10.59 19.13 3.30
CA PRO A 94 -10.28 19.09 1.88
C PRO A 94 -8.81 19.46 1.65
N GLN A 95 -7.98 18.46 1.31
CA GLN A 95 -6.56 18.58 0.99
C GLN A 95 -6.02 17.22 0.51
N SER A 96 -4.73 17.19 0.17
CA SER A 96 -4.00 15.95 -0.10
C SER A 96 -3.39 15.37 1.18
N TYR A 97 -3.49 14.06 1.31
CA TYR A 97 -2.86 13.22 2.31
C TYR A 97 -1.95 12.19 1.63
N THR A 98 -1.08 11.57 2.41
CA THR A 98 -0.15 10.57 1.90
C THR A 98 -0.20 9.32 2.77
N LEU A 99 -0.28 8.16 2.11
CA LEU A 99 -0.08 6.85 2.69
C LEU A 99 1.16 6.22 2.04
N ASN A 100 2.13 5.79 2.85
CA ASN A 100 3.31 5.07 2.38
C ASN A 100 3.18 3.60 2.78
N ILE A 101 3.20 2.70 1.79
CA ILE A 101 3.21 1.25 1.98
C ILE A 101 4.66 0.80 1.86
N THR A 102 5.20 0.19 2.89
CA THR A 102 6.58 -0.30 2.89
C THR A 102 6.62 -1.82 2.87
N ALA A 103 7.60 -2.38 2.17
CA ALA A 103 7.89 -3.82 2.15
C ALA A 103 9.38 -4.04 2.44
N GLU A 104 9.68 -4.83 3.47
CA GLU A 104 11.05 -5.15 3.88
C GLU A 104 11.21 -6.66 4.08
N VAL A 105 12.24 -7.25 3.47
CA VAL A 105 12.54 -8.67 3.65
C VAL A 105 13.17 -8.91 5.02
N VAL A 106 12.44 -9.53 5.95
CA VAL A 106 12.89 -9.77 7.32
C VAL A 106 13.53 -11.14 7.52
N SER A 107 13.28 -12.10 6.63
CA SER A 107 13.87 -13.44 6.65
C SER A 107 14.02 -14.01 5.24
N ALA A 108 15.11 -14.72 4.98
CA ALA A 108 15.34 -15.46 3.74
C ALA A 108 15.84 -16.88 4.08
N VAL A 109 15.18 -17.91 3.55
CA VAL A 109 15.47 -19.32 3.89
C VAL A 109 15.43 -19.58 5.41
N GLY A 110 14.57 -18.86 6.14
CA GLY A 110 14.45 -18.92 7.60
C GLY A 110 15.61 -18.29 8.36
N ILE A 111 16.52 -17.59 7.68
CA ILE A 111 17.59 -16.82 8.29
C ILE A 111 17.09 -15.38 8.45
N PRO A 112 17.04 -14.81 9.67
CA PRO A 112 16.61 -13.44 9.87
C PRO A 112 17.61 -12.47 9.24
N MET A 113 17.10 -11.53 8.43
CA MET A 113 17.91 -10.60 7.65
C MET A 113 18.27 -9.31 8.41
N GLY A 114 17.63 -9.05 9.56
CA GLY A 114 17.81 -7.78 10.28
C GLY A 114 17.46 -6.58 9.38
N PHE A 115 18.08 -5.42 9.62
CA PHE A 115 17.92 -4.19 8.82
C PHE A 115 18.92 -4.10 7.64
N LEU A 116 19.30 -5.23 7.05
CA LEU A 116 20.34 -5.27 5.99
C LEU A 116 19.77 -5.32 4.57
N THR A 117 18.45 -5.35 4.44
CA THR A 117 17.73 -5.40 3.17
C THR A 117 17.21 -4.02 2.83
N ASP A 118 17.10 -3.75 1.54
CA ASP A 118 16.47 -2.52 1.06
C ASP A 118 14.96 -2.56 1.40
N ILE A 119 14.39 -1.37 1.61
CA ILE A 119 12.96 -1.18 1.84
C ILE A 119 12.37 -0.69 0.52
N GLU A 120 11.38 -1.43 0.01
CA GLU A 120 10.57 -0.96 -1.11
C GLU A 120 9.43 -0.10 -0.59
N GLU A 121 9.12 0.98 -1.29
CA GLU A 121 8.11 1.95 -0.89
C GLU A 121 7.11 2.19 -2.03
N TRP A 122 5.82 2.21 -1.70
CA TRP A 122 4.75 2.62 -2.60
C TRP A 122 3.93 3.74 -1.98
N VAL A 123 3.99 4.92 -2.59
CA VAL A 123 3.30 6.11 -2.10
C VAL A 123 1.95 6.27 -2.79
N VAL A 124 0.91 6.43 -1.98
CA VAL A 124 -0.46 6.71 -2.42
C VAL A 124 -0.83 8.13 -2.00
N GLU A 125 -1.14 8.97 -2.98
CA GLU A 125 -1.68 10.31 -2.77
C GLU A 125 -3.21 10.25 -2.63
N ILE A 126 -3.76 10.78 -1.55
CA ILE A 126 -5.19 10.73 -1.28
C ILE A 126 -5.73 12.16 -1.26
N GLU A 127 -6.53 12.51 -2.25
CA GLU A 127 -7.13 13.85 -2.38
C GLU A 127 -8.57 13.85 -1.87
N ILE A 128 -8.84 14.63 -0.82
CA ILE A 128 -10.19 14.87 -0.32
C ILE A 128 -10.76 16.12 -1.00
N MET A 129 -11.87 15.97 -1.72
CA MET A 129 -12.54 17.09 -2.39
C MET A 129 -13.24 18.03 -1.40
N GLU A 130 -13.48 19.27 -1.82
CA GLU A 130 -14.25 20.23 -1.05
C GLU A 130 -15.72 19.79 -0.93
N TYR A 131 -16.19 19.59 0.30
CA TYR A 131 -17.58 19.29 0.59
C TYR A 131 -18.24 20.46 1.34
N THR A 132 -19.53 20.69 1.09
CA THR A 132 -20.31 21.73 1.78
C THR A 132 -21.07 21.10 2.94
N ASN A 133 -20.57 21.23 4.18
CA ASN A 133 -21.36 20.85 5.35
C ASN A 133 -22.46 21.90 5.61
N CYS A 134 -23.71 21.61 5.25
CA CYS A 134 -24.84 22.42 5.71
C CYS A 134 -25.24 22.02 7.16
N ASP A 135 -24.59 22.60 8.17
CA ASP A 135 -25.09 22.53 9.55
C ASP A 135 -26.30 23.48 9.71
N VAL A 136 -27.51 22.94 9.50
CA VAL A 136 -28.74 23.70 9.68
C VAL A 136 -29.18 23.63 11.13
N THR A 137 -28.66 24.53 11.97
CA THR A 137 -29.21 24.74 13.32
C THR A 137 -30.60 25.39 13.22
N TYR A 138 -31.67 24.58 13.24
CA TYR A 138 -33.04 25.08 13.33
C TYR A 138 -33.32 25.65 14.72
N SER A 139 -33.10 26.96 14.90
CA SER A 139 -33.64 27.68 16.05
C SER A 139 -35.14 27.94 15.82
N MET A 140 -35.99 27.02 16.27
CA MET A 140 -37.44 27.23 16.32
C MET A 140 -37.78 28.34 17.34
N ASN A 141 -37.82 29.59 16.88
CA ASN A 141 -38.54 30.64 17.59
C ASN A 141 -40.04 30.47 17.30
N SER A 142 -40.75 29.85 18.24
CA SER A 142 -42.22 29.88 18.26
C SER A 142 -42.67 31.27 18.74
N LEU A 143 -43.47 31.95 17.92
CA LEU A 143 -44.30 33.10 18.33
C LEU A 143 -45.73 32.62 18.60
#